data_AF-A0A0C2ZIF9-F1
#
_entry.id   AF-A0A0C2ZIF9-F1
#
_cell.length_a   1.000
_cell.length_b   1.000
_cell.length_c   1.000
_cell.angle_alpha   90.00
_cell.angle_beta   90.00
_cell.angle_gamma   90.00
#
_symmetry.space_group_name_H-M   'P 1'
#
loop_
_entity.id
_entity.type
_entity.pdbx_description
1 polymer ?
#
loop_
_entity_poly.entity_id
_entity_poly.type
_entity_poly.pdbx_seq_one_letter_code
_entity_poly.pdbx_strand_id
1 'polypeptide(L)'
;MDVLAALDEKGTPPFANHEELYGLIDDISPGEKWECISIQHANVESFADGDFSVPTWKQGTYDMWIRDPKALVQKQLSNPELKDFIDYAPRQVFGHNHQRVWSDFMTGNWAWEQCVSDWDLLI
;
A
#
# COMPACT_ATOMS: atom_id res chain seq x y z
N MET A 1 0.26 18.27 -21.88
CA MET A 1 0.33 17.43 -20.67
C MET A 1 0.52 18.40 -19.53
N ASP A 2 -0.57 18.99 -19.06
CA ASP A 2 -0.56 19.90 -17.92
C ASP A 2 -0.52 19.04 -16.66
N VAL A 3 0.70 18.69 -16.24
CA VAL A 3 0.91 18.16 -14.89
C VAL A 3 0.48 19.28 -13.97
N LEU A 4 -0.67 19.11 -13.32
CA LEU A 4 -1.27 20.10 -12.42
C LEU A 4 -0.25 20.47 -11.35
N ALA A 5 0.50 21.56 -11.57
CA ALA A 5 1.28 22.19 -10.53
C ALA A 5 0.26 22.68 -9.49
N ALA A 6 0.23 22.05 -8.32
CA ALA A 6 -0.57 22.53 -7.20
C ALA A 6 -0.04 23.90 -6.80
N LEU A 7 -0.69 24.96 -7.30
CA LEU A 7 -0.37 26.33 -6.89
C LEU A 7 -0.85 26.54 -5.46
N ASP A 8 -0.09 27.31 -4.67
CA ASP A 8 -0.55 27.76 -3.36
C ASP A 8 -1.71 28.78 -3.49
N GLU A 9 -2.25 29.25 -2.35
CA GLU A 9 -3.33 30.26 -2.31
C GLU A 9 -2.96 31.57 -3.03
N LYS A 10 -1.68 31.81 -3.32
CA LYS A 10 -1.15 33.00 -4.00
C LYS A 10 -0.78 32.75 -5.46
N GLY A 11 -1.03 31.55 -5.99
CA GLY A 11 -0.70 31.21 -7.37
C GLY A 11 0.78 30.87 -7.60
N THR A 12 1.54 30.62 -6.53
CA THR A 12 2.97 30.29 -6.60
C THR A 12 3.14 28.80 -6.86
N PRO A 13 3.98 28.38 -7.82
CA PRO A 13 4.27 26.97 -8.01
C PRO A 13 5.06 26.42 -6.81
N PRO A 14 4.89 25.12 -6.48
CA PRO A 14 5.53 24.51 -5.32
C PRO A 14 7.05 24.33 -5.51
N PHE A 15 7.51 24.40 -6.75
CA PHE A 15 8.92 24.32 -7.14
C PHE A 15 9.18 25.35 -8.25
N ALA A 16 10.37 25.96 -8.26
CA ALA A 16 10.79 26.92 -9.28
C ALA A 16 11.05 26.24 -10.63
N ASN A 17 11.54 25.00 -10.65
CA ASN A 17 11.78 24.20 -11.84
C ASN A 17 11.87 22.69 -11.53
N HIS A 18 12.06 21.85 -12.55
CA HIS A 18 12.18 20.41 -12.39
C HIS A 18 13.47 19.97 -11.66
N GLU A 19 14.56 20.75 -11.74
CA GLU A 19 15.82 20.42 -11.05
C GLU A 19 15.65 20.54 -9.55
N GLU A 20 14.92 21.56 -9.07
CA GLU A 20 14.57 21.69 -7.66
C GLU A 20 13.70 20.54 -7.17
N LEU A 21 12.68 20.15 -7.96
CA LEU A 21 11.84 18.98 -7.64
C LEU A 21 12.67 17.70 -7.55
N TYR A 22 13.52 17.42 -8.54
CA TYR A 22 14.34 16.20 -8.55
C TYR A 22 15.40 16.22 -7.45
N GLY A 23 16.05 17.36 -7.22
CA GLY A 23 16.99 17.52 -6.11
C GLY A 23 16.33 17.26 -4.76
N LEU A 24 15.11 17.77 -4.53
CA LEU A 24 14.36 17.47 -3.32
C LEU A 24 13.98 16.00 -3.19
N ILE A 25 13.59 15.33 -4.28
CA ILE A 25 13.32 13.88 -4.28
C ILE A 25 14.57 13.09 -3.91
N ASP A 26 15.72 13.44 -4.48
CA ASP A 26 17.00 12.77 -4.22
C ASP A 26 17.52 13.06 -2.79
N ASP A 27 17.21 14.24 -2.25
CA ASP A 27 17.49 14.63 -0.86
C ASP A 27 16.58 13.95 0.16
N ILE A 28 15.47 13.32 -0.26
CA ILE A 28 14.66 12.48 0.63
C ILE A 28 15.56 11.32 1.09
N SER A 29 16.06 11.45 2.31
CA SER A 29 16.91 10.44 2.93
C SER A 29 16.25 9.07 2.76
N PRO A 30 16.95 8.08 2.19
CA PRO A 30 16.41 6.75 2.04
C PRO A 30 15.94 6.29 3.42
N GLY A 31 14.66 5.95 3.51
CA GLY A 31 14.06 5.47 4.75
C GLY A 31 14.67 4.14 5.20
N GLU A 32 13.86 3.27 5.80
CA GLU A 32 14.30 1.90 6.03
C GLU A 32 14.81 1.26 4.73
N LYS A 33 15.88 0.47 4.87
CA LYS A 33 16.56 -0.18 3.77
C LYS A 33 15.55 -1.03 3.00
N TRP A 34 15.52 -0.83 1.68
CA TRP A 34 14.85 -1.76 0.79
C TRP A 34 15.63 -3.06 0.75
N GLU A 35 14.92 -4.17 0.81
CA GLU A 35 15.46 -5.51 0.59
C GLU A 35 15.00 -5.99 -0.78
N CYS A 36 15.92 -6.58 -1.55
CA CYS A 36 15.60 -7.22 -2.81
C CYS A 36 15.61 -8.72 -2.60
N ILE A 37 14.51 -9.38 -2.95
CA ILE A 37 14.41 -10.82 -2.99
C ILE A 37 14.01 -11.25 -4.40
N SER A 38 14.60 -12.33 -4.90
CA SER A 38 14.18 -12.91 -6.18
C SER A 38 13.09 -13.95 -5.92
N ILE A 39 11.94 -13.79 -6.57
CA ILE A 39 10.78 -14.66 -6.46
C ILE A 39 10.54 -15.39 -7.78
N GLN A 40 10.02 -16.61 -7.66
CA GLN A 40 9.56 -17.43 -8.77
C GLN A 40 8.16 -17.96 -8.46
N HIS A 41 7.44 -18.39 -9.49
CA HIS A 41 6.18 -19.09 -9.29
C HIS A 41 6.40 -20.35 -8.45
N ALA A 42 5.54 -20.62 -7.48
CA ALA A 42 5.72 -21.73 -6.52
C ALA A 42 5.92 -23.11 -7.18
N ASN A 43 5.33 -23.30 -8.37
CA ASN A 43 5.41 -24.54 -9.13
C ASN A 43 6.39 -24.46 -10.32
N VAL A 44 7.33 -23.50 -10.34
CA VAL A 44 8.21 -23.27 -11.50
C VAL A 44 9.00 -24.53 -11.89
N GLU A 45 9.44 -25.32 -10.90
CA GLU A 45 10.19 -26.57 -11.12
C GLU A 45 9.34 -27.70 -11.72
N SER A 46 8.01 -27.59 -11.65
CA SER A 46 7.08 -28.58 -12.23
C SER A 46 6.80 -28.34 -13.71
N PHE A 47 7.22 -27.18 -14.25
CA PHE A 47 7.02 -26.86 -15.65
C PHE A 47 8.13 -27.50 -16.48
N ALA A 48 7.76 -28.23 -17.53
CA ALA A 48 8.74 -28.73 -18.48
C ALA A 48 9.37 -27.55 -19.23
N ASP A 49 10.68 -27.63 -19.43
CA ASP A 49 11.41 -26.57 -20.13
C ASP A 49 10.88 -26.45 -21.58
N GLY A 50 10.46 -25.25 -21.96
CA GLY A 50 9.81 -25.00 -23.26
C GLY A 50 8.33 -25.44 -23.37
N ASP A 51 7.63 -25.68 -22.26
CA ASP A 51 6.19 -25.92 -22.29
C ASP A 51 5.41 -24.63 -22.66
N PHE A 52 5.00 -24.55 -23.92
CA PHE A 52 4.21 -23.44 -24.45
C PHE A 52 2.79 -23.34 -23.86
N SER A 53 2.32 -24.37 -23.13
CA SER A 53 1.04 -24.31 -22.41
C SER A 53 1.12 -23.50 -21.11
N VAL A 54 2.34 -23.33 -20.57
CA VAL A 54 2.59 -22.53 -19.37
C VAL A 54 2.86 -21.08 -19.77
N PRO A 55 2.11 -20.10 -19.25
CA PRO A 55 2.39 -18.69 -19.52
C PRO A 55 3.83 -18.31 -19.16
N THR A 56 4.49 -17.53 -20.02
CA THR A 56 5.89 -17.11 -19.85
C THR A 56 6.14 -16.40 -18.52
N TRP A 57 5.15 -15.66 -18.00
CA TRP A 57 5.28 -15.00 -16.70
C TRP A 57 5.42 -15.96 -15.52
N LYS A 58 4.96 -17.23 -15.64
CA LYS A 58 5.13 -18.24 -14.58
C LYS A 58 6.51 -18.88 -14.57
N GLN A 59 7.26 -18.74 -15.67
CA GLN A 59 8.59 -19.32 -15.85
C GLN A 59 9.69 -18.32 -15.48
N GLY A 60 9.35 -17.04 -15.33
CA GLY A 60 10.28 -15.97 -15.01
C GLY A 60 10.69 -15.95 -13.53
N THR A 61 11.89 -15.40 -13.30
CA THR A 61 12.33 -14.93 -11.99
C THR A 61 12.16 -13.41 -11.94
N TYR A 62 11.63 -12.91 -10.84
CA TYR A 62 11.36 -11.48 -10.66
C TYR A 62 12.01 -10.97 -9.39
N ASP A 63 12.62 -9.80 -9.47
CA ASP A 63 13.11 -9.10 -8.31
C ASP A 63 11.96 -8.34 -7.64
N MET A 64 11.71 -8.68 -6.38
CA MET A 64 10.73 -8.04 -5.53
C MET A 64 11.46 -7.18 -4.50
N TRP A 65 11.23 -5.88 -4.57
CA TRP A 65 11.74 -4.91 -3.61
C TRP A 65 10.72 -4.74 -2.48
N ILE A 66 11.10 -5.11 -1.27
CA ILE A 66 10.26 -5.03 -0.07
C ILE A 66 10.88 -4.13 0.99
N ARG A 67 10.04 -3.62 1.87
CA ARG A 67 10.44 -3.01 3.15
C ARG A 67 9.88 -3.86 4.28
N ASP A 68 10.51 -3.82 5.45
CA ASP A 68 9.94 -4.42 6.65
C ASP A 68 8.54 -3.81 6.90
N PRO A 69 7.45 -4.59 6.73
CA PRO A 69 6.10 -4.07 6.88
C PRO A 69 5.84 -3.56 8.29
N LYS A 70 6.46 -4.18 9.31
CA LYS A 70 6.29 -3.79 10.71
C LYS A 70 6.91 -2.43 10.95
N ALA A 71 8.15 -2.24 10.52
CA ALA A 71 8.88 -1.00 10.71
C ALA A 71 8.22 0.16 9.93
N LEU A 72 7.73 -0.12 8.72
CA LEU A 72 6.95 0.84 7.93
C LEU A 72 5.67 1.30 8.66
N VAL A 73 4.88 0.36 9.19
CA VAL A 73 3.66 0.67 9.95
C VAL A 73 4.00 1.44 11.22
N GLN A 74 5.05 1.05 11.96
CA GLN A 74 5.50 1.80 13.14
C GLN A 74 5.90 3.24 12.81
N LYS A 75 6.60 3.46 11.70
CA LYS A 75 6.96 4.80 11.22
C LYS A 75 5.72 5.62 10.87
N GLN A 76 4.75 5.04 10.17
CA GLN A 76 3.49 5.70 9.84
C GLN A 76 2.71 6.09 11.10
N LEU A 77 2.58 5.16 12.06
CA LEU A 77 1.90 5.39 13.33
C LEU A 77 2.61 6.40 14.22
N SER A 78 3.93 6.56 14.08
CA SER A 78 4.71 7.54 14.83
C SER A 78 4.64 8.95 14.26
N ASN A 79 4.12 9.13 13.02
CA ASN A 79 3.98 10.45 12.41
C ASN A 79 2.65 11.09 12.87
N PRO A 80 2.67 12.16 13.69
CA PRO A 80 1.44 12.80 14.17
C PRO A 80 0.59 13.40 13.04
N GLU A 81 1.21 13.77 11.90
CA GLU A 81 0.49 14.31 10.74
C GLU A 81 -0.45 13.29 10.10
N LEU A 82 -0.21 12.00 10.31
CA LEU A 82 -1.04 10.92 9.75
C LEU A 82 -2.17 10.48 10.69
N LYS A 83 -2.21 10.99 11.92
CA LYS A 83 -3.16 10.55 12.95
C LYS A 83 -4.62 10.60 12.49
N ASP A 84 -5.00 11.67 11.81
CA ASP A 84 -6.38 11.89 11.38
C ASP A 84 -6.73 11.18 10.05
N PHE A 85 -5.75 10.50 9.45
CA PHE A 85 -5.91 9.74 8.20
C PHE A 85 -5.90 8.22 8.42
N ILE A 86 -5.75 7.76 9.66
CA ILE A 86 -5.72 6.33 10.02
C ILE A 86 -6.96 5.99 10.82
N ASP A 87 -7.82 5.16 10.23
CA ASP A 87 -8.87 4.48 10.99
C ASP A 87 -8.24 3.35 11.83
N TYR A 88 -8.33 3.44 13.15
CA TYR A 88 -7.75 2.46 14.08
C TYR A 88 -8.68 1.29 14.41
N ALA A 89 -9.97 1.44 14.10
CA ALA A 89 -10.99 0.45 14.41
C ALA A 89 -11.76 0.08 13.15
N PRO A 90 -12.17 -1.19 13.01
CA PRO A 90 -13.02 -1.60 11.91
C PRO A 90 -14.39 -0.91 12.03
N ARG A 91 -15.00 -0.64 10.87
CA ARG A 91 -16.30 0.03 10.80
C ARG A 91 -17.18 -0.59 9.73
N GLN A 92 -18.48 -0.61 9.99
CA GLN A 92 -19.47 -1.04 9.01
C GLN A 92 -20.16 0.18 8.42
N VAL A 93 -19.96 0.43 7.14
CA VAL A 93 -20.56 1.57 6.44
C VAL A 93 -21.69 1.08 5.54
N PHE A 94 -22.87 1.67 5.67
CA PHE A 94 -24.04 1.32 4.87
C PHE A 94 -24.56 2.54 4.11
N GLY A 95 -24.89 2.34 2.84
CA GLY A 95 -25.53 3.36 2.01
C GLY A 95 -27.02 3.51 2.30
N HIS A 96 -27.66 4.44 1.58
CA HIS A 96 -29.08 4.78 1.73
C HIS A 96 -30.04 3.59 1.54
N ASN A 97 -29.65 2.55 0.79
CA ASN A 97 -30.47 1.36 0.54
C ASN A 97 -30.02 0.16 1.40
N HIS A 98 -29.36 0.43 2.54
CA HIS A 98 -28.79 -0.60 3.43
C HIS A 98 -27.76 -1.53 2.77
N GLN A 99 -27.18 -1.13 1.64
CA GLN A 99 -26.10 -1.86 1.00
C GLN A 99 -24.77 -1.56 1.70
N ARG A 100 -23.93 -2.59 1.83
CA ARG A 100 -22.59 -2.46 2.39
C ARG A 100 -21.70 -1.60 1.48
N VAL A 101 -20.95 -0.68 2.07
CA VAL A 101 -19.95 0.15 1.39
C VAL A 101 -18.56 -0.26 1.86
N TRP A 102 -17.67 -0.50 0.90
CA TRP A 102 -16.27 -0.81 1.14
C TRP A 102 -15.40 0.33 0.60
N SER A 103 -14.46 0.81 1.39
CA SER A 103 -13.54 1.91 1.01
C SER A 103 -12.09 1.58 1.29
N ASP A 104 -11.83 0.98 2.44
CA ASP A 104 -10.50 0.73 2.99
C ASP A 104 -10.48 -0.58 3.77
N PHE A 105 -9.30 -0.96 4.26
CA PHE A 105 -9.09 -2.18 5.04
C PHE A 105 -10.04 -2.28 6.24
N MET A 106 -10.29 -1.17 6.94
CA MET A 106 -11.11 -1.14 8.15
C MET A 106 -12.61 -1.30 7.86
N THR A 107 -13.06 -1.06 6.62
CA THR A 107 -14.42 -1.42 6.23
C THR A 107 -14.64 -2.91 6.01
N GLY A 108 -13.56 -3.70 5.86
CA GLY A 108 -13.57 -5.12 5.52
C GLY A 108 -14.15 -6.05 6.60
N ASN A 109 -14.74 -7.18 6.17
CA ASN A 109 -15.28 -8.19 7.10
C ASN A 109 -14.19 -8.77 8.00
N TRP A 110 -13.02 -9.08 7.42
CA TRP A 110 -11.91 -9.64 8.19
C TRP A 110 -11.53 -8.73 9.37
N ALA A 111 -11.36 -7.43 9.13
CA ALA A 111 -11.02 -6.48 10.19
C ALA A 111 -12.12 -6.40 11.26
N TRP A 112 -13.39 -6.40 10.85
CA TRP A 112 -14.54 -6.42 11.77
C TRP A 112 -14.58 -7.68 12.64
N GLU A 113 -14.40 -8.85 12.05
CA GLU A 113 -14.40 -10.13 12.74
C GLU A 113 -13.30 -10.20 13.80
N GLN A 114 -12.11 -9.65 13.53
CA GLN A 114 -11.02 -9.62 14.52
C GLN A 114 -11.35 -8.82 15.80
N CYS A 115 -12.27 -7.86 15.75
CA CYS A 115 -12.61 -7.01 16.91
C CYS A 115 -13.93 -7.39 17.59
N VAL A 116 -14.81 -8.13 16.90
CA VAL A 116 -16.16 -8.46 17.41
C VAL A 116 -16.29 -9.92 17.84
N SER A 117 -15.33 -10.79 17.47
CA SER A 117 -15.37 -12.22 17.79
C SER A 117 -15.19 -12.59 19.27
N ASP A 118 -15.17 -11.62 20.19
CA ASP A 118 -14.98 -11.87 21.64
C ASP A 118 -16.28 -11.82 22.48
N TRP A 119 -17.46 -11.68 21.84
CA TRP A 119 -18.75 -11.57 22.55
C TRP A 119 -19.66 -12.81 22.50
N ASP A 120 -19.29 -13.87 21.79
CA ASP A 120 -20.12 -15.10 21.69
C ASP A 120 -19.89 -16.11 22.86
N LEU A 121 -19.19 -15.73 23.94
CA LEU A 121 -18.95 -16.58 25.11
C LEU A 121 -19.66 -16.14 26.41
N LEU A 122 -20.58 -15.18 26.38
CA LEU A 122 -21.26 -14.68 27.58
C LEU A 122 -22.78 -14.50 27.49
N ILE A 123 -23.48 -15.33 26.70
CA ILE A 123 -24.94 -15.48 26.82
C ILE A 123 -25.35 -16.95 26.81
#